data_AF-A0A7L3BKC5-F1
#
_entry.id   AF-A0A7L3BKC5-F1
#
_cell.length_a   1.000
_cell.length_b   1.000
_cell.length_c   1.000
_cell.angle_alpha   90.00
_cell.angle_beta   90.00
_cell.angle_gamma   90.00
#
_symmetry.space_group_name_H-M   'P 1'
#
loop_
_entity.id
_entity.type
_entity.pdbx_description
1 polymer ?
#
loop_
_entity_poly.entity_id
_entity_poly.type
_entity_poly.pdbx_seq_one_letter_code
_entity_poly.pdbx_strand_id
1 'polypeptide(L)'
;AAVQHFFAVLRPKKRNPAHLSYAARLLARLSAVSPAAAKAAVQQLVEGALRGANARLFGAATEKNHDGNAEDISLLEVNRRFTAAVNFSAGVWSVFHAGVIGRGLKNPPGISDFPQEEIPDNIHIFLGVLIRCCRNPSSSPEFFSPFSLPSVNPEAAKAVAAAVVESVCPEASGAELIWPPEEQSRGTVERDLRICRRFR
;
A
#
# COMPACT_ATOMS: atom_id res chain seq x y z
N ALA A 1 5.54 2.63 16.03
CA ALA A 1 5.00 3.86 16.65
C ALA A 1 5.14 5.10 15.76
N ALA A 2 6.34 5.64 15.47
CA ALA A 2 6.51 6.89 14.72
C ALA A 2 5.97 6.84 13.27
N VAL A 3 6.26 5.76 12.53
CA VAL A 3 5.76 5.55 11.16
C VAL A 3 4.23 5.42 11.13
N GLN A 4 3.65 4.68 12.08
CA GLN A 4 2.19 4.56 12.21
C GLN A 4 1.53 5.91 12.52
N HIS A 5 2.15 6.72 13.39
CA HIS A 5 1.67 8.06 13.69
C HIS A 5 1.74 8.97 12.46
N PHE A 6 2.84 8.92 11.69
CA PHE A 6 2.97 9.65 10.43
C PHE A 6 1.83 9.34 9.45
N PHE A 7 1.55 8.06 9.17
CA PHE A 7 0.44 7.68 8.29
C PHE A 7 -0.95 8.03 8.87
N ALA A 8 -1.10 8.00 10.19
CA ALA A 8 -2.36 8.37 10.83
C ALA A 8 -2.67 9.87 10.69
N VAL A 9 -1.65 10.73 10.77
CA VAL A 9 -1.77 12.19 10.61
C VAL A 9 -1.84 12.59 9.12
N LEU A 10 -1.31 11.77 8.21
CA LEU A 10 -1.44 11.99 6.76
C LEU A 10 -2.88 11.84 6.25
N ARG A 11 -3.78 11.23 7.03
CA ARG A 11 -5.19 11.08 6.66
C ARG A 11 -5.93 12.42 6.74
N PRO A 12 -6.81 12.76 5.78
CA PRO A 12 -7.48 14.06 5.70
C PRO A 12 -8.19 14.44 7.01
N LYS A 13 -8.93 13.48 7.60
CA LYS A 13 -9.68 13.68 8.85
C LYS A 13 -8.82 14.06 10.07
N LYS A 14 -7.51 13.81 10.02
CA LYS A 14 -6.56 14.05 11.13
C LYS A 14 -5.38 14.94 10.72
N ARG A 15 -5.45 15.56 9.53
CA ARG A 15 -4.35 16.33 8.96
C ARG A 15 -4.14 17.60 9.78
N ASN A 16 -3.00 17.66 10.47
CA ASN A 16 -2.52 18.84 11.16
C ASN A 16 -1.05 19.09 10.75
N PRO A 17 -0.72 20.24 10.14
CA PRO A 17 0.62 20.52 9.63
C PRO A 17 1.69 20.49 10.73
N ALA A 18 1.34 20.92 11.96
CA ALA A 18 2.26 20.87 13.09
C ALA A 18 2.62 19.41 13.45
N HIS A 19 1.63 18.52 13.49
CA HIS A 19 1.82 17.11 13.80
C HIS A 19 2.60 16.38 12.69
N LEU A 20 2.35 16.71 11.41
CA LEU A 20 3.14 16.20 10.30
C LEU A 20 4.60 16.64 10.41
N SER A 21 4.86 17.91 10.72
CA SER A 21 6.20 18.43 10.92
C SER A 21 6.93 17.73 12.07
N TYR A 22 6.21 17.40 13.15
CA TYR A 22 6.74 16.71 14.31
C TYR A 22 7.07 15.25 13.97
N ALA A 23 6.14 14.54 13.33
CA ALA A 23 6.35 13.17 12.87
C ALA A 23 7.53 13.06 11.90
N ALA A 24 7.63 13.99 10.93
CA ALA A 24 8.73 14.06 9.99
C ALA A 24 10.08 14.31 10.68
N ARG A 25 10.15 15.26 11.62
CA ARG A 25 11.37 15.55 12.40
C ARG A 25 11.75 14.37 13.29
N LEU A 26 10.78 13.73 13.95
CA LEU A 26 11.02 12.57 14.79
C LEU A 26 11.60 11.42 13.96
N LEU A 27 11.01 11.10 12.82
CA LEU A 27 11.52 10.06 11.91
C LEU A 27 12.95 10.38 11.44
N ALA A 28 13.21 11.61 11.02
CA ALA A 28 14.54 12.04 10.58
C ALA A 28 15.59 11.95 11.71
N ARG A 29 15.22 12.28 12.96
CA ARG A 29 16.12 12.15 14.10
C ARG A 29 16.38 10.68 14.46
N LEU A 30 15.34 9.85 14.43
CA LEU A 30 15.47 8.43 14.73
C LEU A 30 16.29 7.69 13.66
N SER A 31 16.12 8.03 12.38
CA SER A 31 16.93 7.46 11.30
C SER A 31 18.40 7.88 11.40
N ALA A 32 18.69 9.07 11.92
CA ALA A 32 20.06 9.55 12.06
C ALA A 32 20.85 8.91 13.21
N VAL A 33 20.21 8.13 14.11
CA VAL A 33 20.87 7.52 15.27
C VAL A 33 21.88 6.45 14.85
N SER A 34 21.54 5.62 13.86
CA SER A 34 22.42 4.57 13.35
C SER A 34 22.01 4.14 11.95
N PRO A 35 22.93 3.56 11.14
CA PRO A 35 22.59 3.02 9.82
C PRO A 35 21.49 1.95 9.87
N ALA A 36 21.47 1.13 10.94
CA ALA A 36 20.43 0.14 11.16
C ALA A 36 19.06 0.79 11.42
N ALA A 37 19.02 1.87 12.20
CA ALA A 37 17.79 2.64 12.46
C ALA A 37 17.28 3.33 11.18
N ALA A 38 18.19 3.89 10.36
CA ALA A 38 17.84 4.45 9.05
C ALA A 38 17.20 3.39 8.14
N LYS A 39 17.85 2.22 8.01
CA LYS A 39 17.35 1.10 7.20
C LYS A 39 15.96 0.65 7.68
N ALA A 40 15.78 0.45 8.98
CA ALA A 40 14.50 0.04 9.55
C ALA A 40 13.40 1.09 9.33
N ALA A 41 13.71 2.37 9.53
CA ALA A 41 12.76 3.46 9.31
C ALA A 41 12.31 3.53 7.83
N VAL A 42 13.26 3.42 6.90
CA VAL A 42 12.98 3.40 5.46
C VAL A 42 12.14 2.19 5.08
N GLN A 43 12.49 0.98 5.53
CA GLN A 43 11.73 -0.24 5.25
C GLN A 43 10.27 -0.10 5.72
N GLN A 44 10.06 0.34 6.96
CA GLN A 44 8.73 0.53 7.53
C GLN A 44 7.92 1.61 6.80
N LEU A 45 8.57 2.68 6.32
CA LEU A 45 7.92 3.72 5.51
C LEU A 45 7.49 3.19 4.15
N VAL A 46 8.37 2.49 3.43
CA VAL A 46 8.07 1.93 2.10
C VAL A 46 6.97 0.87 2.20
N GLU A 47 7.12 -0.09 3.11
CA GLU A 47 6.13 -1.14 3.36
C GLU A 47 4.79 -0.56 3.78
N GLY A 48 4.81 0.43 4.67
CA GLY A 48 3.62 1.11 5.15
C GLY A 48 2.92 1.95 4.08
N ALA A 49 3.64 2.45 3.08
CA ALA A 49 3.07 3.20 1.96
C ALA A 49 2.50 2.28 0.88
N LEU A 50 3.04 1.07 0.70
CA LEU A 50 2.61 0.13 -0.34
C LEU A 50 1.50 -0.84 0.12
N ARG A 51 1.16 -0.88 1.42
CA ARG A 51 0.20 -1.85 1.97
C ARG A 51 -1.14 -1.27 2.41
N GLY A 52 -2.19 -2.06 2.19
CA GLY A 52 -3.49 -1.94 2.81
C GLY A 52 -4.15 -0.56 2.63
N ALA A 53 -4.73 -0.04 3.71
CA ALA A 53 -5.46 1.23 3.70
C ALA A 53 -4.56 2.47 3.46
N ASN A 54 -3.26 2.37 3.75
CA ASN A 54 -2.34 3.49 3.57
C ASN A 54 -1.94 3.69 2.10
N ALA A 55 -1.91 2.63 1.30
CA ALA A 55 -1.63 2.72 -0.13
C ALA A 55 -2.62 3.63 -0.87
N ARG A 56 -3.86 3.71 -0.38
CA ARG A 56 -4.89 4.62 -0.91
C ARG A 56 -4.55 6.10 -0.72
N LEU A 57 -3.74 6.44 0.29
CA LEU A 57 -3.27 7.83 0.50
C LEU A 57 -2.37 8.30 -0.65
N PHE A 58 -1.81 7.36 -1.41
CA PHE A 58 -0.88 7.57 -2.51
C PHE A 58 -1.47 7.16 -3.87
N GLY A 59 -2.78 6.91 -3.94
CA GLY A 59 -3.49 6.62 -5.19
C GLY A 59 -3.66 5.14 -5.53
N ALA A 60 -3.33 4.21 -4.63
CA ALA A 60 -3.61 2.79 -4.89
C ALA A 60 -5.12 2.52 -4.98
N ALA A 61 -5.52 1.75 -5.99
CA ALA A 61 -6.89 1.28 -6.13
C ALA A 61 -7.27 0.34 -4.96
N THR A 62 -8.56 0.33 -4.59
CA THR A 62 -9.07 -0.68 -3.66
C THR A 62 -8.91 -2.05 -4.30
N GLU A 63 -7.97 -2.86 -3.78
CA GLU A 63 -7.91 -4.26 -4.18
C GLU A 63 -9.27 -4.90 -3.89
N LYS A 64 -9.87 -5.47 -4.93
CA LYS A 64 -11.03 -6.33 -4.79
C LYS A 64 -10.52 -7.57 -4.07
N ASN A 65 -10.52 -7.56 -2.73
CA ASN A 65 -10.41 -8.78 -1.96
C ASN A 65 -11.55 -9.67 -2.43
N HIS A 66 -11.21 -10.63 -3.28
CA HIS A 66 -12.12 -11.62 -3.81
C HIS A 66 -12.51 -12.65 -2.74
N ASP A 67 -11.76 -12.66 -1.63
CA ASP A 67 -12.17 -13.27 -0.38
C ASP A 67 -13.18 -12.33 0.26
N GLY A 68 -14.44 -12.58 -0.08
CA GLY A 68 -15.56 -11.94 0.57
C GLY A 68 -15.37 -12.10 2.06
N ASN A 69 -15.23 -10.98 2.76
CA ASN A 69 -15.54 -10.92 4.17
C ASN A 69 -16.87 -11.69 4.32
N ALA A 70 -16.79 -12.87 4.92
CA ALA A 70 -17.92 -13.45 5.58
C ALA A 70 -18.16 -12.48 6.73
N GLU A 71 -18.91 -11.41 6.45
CA GLU A 71 -19.72 -10.86 7.53
C GLU A 71 -20.50 -12.04 8.11
N ASP A 72 -20.58 -12.12 9.43
CA ASP A 72 -21.38 -13.11 10.17
C ASP A 72 -22.87 -12.91 9.81
N ILE A 73 -23.22 -13.29 8.59
CA ILE A 73 -24.56 -13.19 8.07
C ILE A 73 -25.26 -14.45 8.54
N SER A 74 -26.20 -14.28 9.47
CA SER A 74 -27.07 -15.35 9.91
C SER A 74 -27.83 -15.93 8.72
N LEU A 75 -27.48 -17.15 8.32
CA LEU A 75 -28.16 -17.87 7.23
C LEU A 75 -29.66 -18.02 7.52
N LEU A 76 -30.06 -18.11 8.80
CA LEU A 76 -31.46 -18.13 9.22
C LEU A 76 -32.18 -16.83 8.87
N GLU A 77 -31.54 -15.68 9.07
CA GLU A 77 -32.14 -14.38 8.74
C GLU A 77 -32.26 -14.19 7.23
N VAL A 78 -31.23 -14.61 6.48
CA VAL A 78 -31.26 -14.62 5.01
C VAL A 78 -32.37 -15.53 4.50
N ASN A 79 -32.46 -16.77 5.00
CA ASN A 79 -33.51 -17.72 4.64
C ASN A 79 -34.90 -17.17 4.93
N ARG A 80 -35.11 -16.51 6.09
CA ARG A 80 -36.40 -15.89 6.44
C ARG A 80 -36.86 -14.85 5.41
N ARG A 81 -35.93 -14.07 4.84
CA ARG A 81 -36.23 -13.08 3.79
C ARG A 81 -36.59 -13.75 2.46
N PHE A 82 -35.92 -14.84 2.10
CA PHE A 82 -36.25 -15.60 0.89
C PHE A 82 -37.59 -16.33 1.00
N THR A 83 -37.92 -16.91 2.16
CA THR A 83 -39.21 -17.62 2.36
C THR A 83 -40.41 -16.68 2.28
N ALA A 84 -40.29 -15.42 2.71
CA ALA A 84 -41.38 -14.44 2.66
C ALA A 84 -41.72 -13.94 1.25
N ALA A 85 -40.80 -14.05 0.29
CA ALA A 85 -40.97 -13.54 -1.07
C ALA A 85 -41.52 -14.56 -2.06
N VAL A 86 -41.68 -15.82 -1.64
CA VAL A 86 -42.19 -16.90 -2.51
C VAL A 86 -43.64 -17.19 -2.16
N ASN A 87 -44.56 -16.71 -3.01
CA ASN A 87 -45.98 -17.01 -2.88
C ASN A 87 -46.24 -18.46 -3.28
N PHE A 88 -46.29 -19.35 -2.29
CA PHE A 88 -46.61 -20.76 -2.48
C PHE A 88 -48.11 -20.99 -2.32
N SER A 89 -48.88 -20.93 -3.42
CA SER A 89 -50.15 -21.64 -3.51
C SER A 89 -49.92 -22.98 -4.24
N ALA A 90 -50.30 -24.08 -3.59
CA ALA A 90 -50.38 -25.44 -4.15
C ALA A 90 -49.07 -26.15 -4.58
N GLY A 91 -48.35 -26.72 -3.61
CA GLY A 91 -48.20 -28.19 -3.55
C GLY A 91 -47.26 -28.98 -4.46
N VAL A 92 -46.42 -28.39 -5.33
CA VAL A 92 -45.38 -29.17 -6.05
C VAL A 92 -44.05 -28.40 -6.10
N TRP A 93 -42.99 -28.99 -5.54
CA TRP A 93 -41.69 -28.32 -5.38
C TRP A 93 -40.70 -28.74 -6.48
N SER A 94 -40.43 -27.79 -7.37
CA SER A 94 -39.17 -27.72 -8.13
C SER A 94 -38.71 -26.27 -8.09
N VAL A 95 -37.52 -26.02 -7.52
CA VAL A 95 -36.91 -24.69 -7.55
C VAL A 95 -36.52 -24.41 -9.00
N PHE A 96 -37.03 -23.31 -9.59
CA PHE A 96 -36.89 -23.00 -11.03
C PHE A 96 -35.43 -22.82 -11.53
N HIS A 97 -34.46 -22.83 -10.61
CA HIS A 97 -33.04 -22.58 -10.84
C HIS A 97 -32.22 -23.56 -10.02
N ALA A 98 -31.17 -24.15 -10.60
CA ALA A 98 -30.31 -25.16 -9.97
C ALA A 98 -29.35 -24.60 -8.89
N GLY A 99 -29.71 -23.47 -8.27
CA GLY A 99 -28.87 -22.70 -7.35
C GLY A 99 -28.26 -21.44 -7.97
N VAL A 100 -27.62 -20.63 -7.12
CA VAL A 100 -26.85 -19.45 -7.53
C VAL A 100 -25.36 -19.79 -7.39
N ILE A 101 -24.56 -19.54 -8.44
CA ILE A 101 -23.11 -19.65 -8.35
C ILE A 101 -22.56 -18.38 -7.66
N GLY A 102 -21.99 -18.54 -6.47
CA GLY A 102 -21.44 -17.43 -5.69
C GLY A 102 -22.50 -16.57 -4.97
N ARG A 103 -22.22 -15.28 -4.76
CA ARG A 103 -23.12 -14.35 -4.02
C ARG A 103 -24.12 -13.58 -4.91
N GLY A 104 -24.24 -13.92 -6.20
CA GLY A 104 -25.09 -13.17 -7.14
C GLY A 104 -24.50 -11.83 -7.57
N LEU A 105 -25.35 -10.81 -7.79
CA LEU A 105 -24.94 -9.45 -8.20
C LEU A 105 -23.87 -8.89 -7.25
N LYS A 106 -22.69 -8.60 -7.80
CA LYS A 106 -21.59 -8.00 -7.03
C LYS A 106 -21.97 -6.57 -6.69
N ASN A 107 -21.95 -6.21 -5.41
CA ASN A 107 -22.06 -4.81 -5.00
C ASN A 107 -21.03 -3.99 -5.79
N PRO A 108 -21.41 -2.81 -6.30
CA PRO A 108 -20.46 -1.95 -6.99
C PRO A 108 -19.28 -1.69 -6.06
N PRO A 109 -18.04 -1.70 -6.57
CA PRO A 109 -16.88 -1.40 -5.75
C PRO A 109 -17.12 -0.04 -5.08
N GLY A 110 -16.96 0.01 -3.75
CA GLY A 110 -17.08 1.25 -3.00
C GLY A 110 -16.20 2.31 -3.66
N ILE A 111 -16.83 3.42 -4.05
CA ILE A 111 -16.15 4.57 -4.63
C ILE A 111 -15.04 4.96 -3.66
N SER A 112 -13.83 5.17 -4.16
CA SER A 112 -12.73 5.63 -3.33
C SER A 112 -13.09 7.00 -2.76
N ASP A 113 -13.45 7.06 -1.49
CA ASP A 113 -13.77 8.30 -0.76
C ASP A 113 -12.57 9.27 -0.61
N PHE A 114 -11.45 9.02 -1.30
CA PHE A 114 -10.25 9.82 -1.16
C PHE A 114 -10.19 10.91 -2.24
N PRO A 115 -10.11 12.20 -1.86
CA PRO A 115 -10.02 13.29 -2.83
C PRO A 115 -8.71 13.16 -3.61
N GLN A 116 -8.80 13.08 -4.95
CA GLN A 116 -7.64 12.92 -5.81
C GLN A 116 -6.65 14.09 -5.73
N GLU A 117 -7.13 15.27 -5.35
CA GLU A 117 -6.32 16.49 -5.16
C GLU A 117 -5.28 16.36 -4.04
N GLU A 118 -5.52 15.50 -3.04
CA GLU A 118 -4.60 15.33 -1.90
C GLU A 118 -3.48 14.30 -2.15
N ILE A 119 -3.60 13.46 -3.19
CA ILE A 119 -2.60 12.45 -3.55
C ILE A 119 -1.22 13.06 -3.85
N PRO A 120 -1.08 14.07 -4.74
CA PRO A 120 0.23 14.64 -5.04
C PRO A 120 0.90 15.26 -3.80
N ASP A 121 0.11 15.91 -2.94
CA ASP A 121 0.56 16.46 -1.66
C ASP A 121 1.13 15.37 -0.75
N ASN A 122 0.40 14.25 -0.59
CA ASN A 122 0.82 13.15 0.25
C ASN A 122 2.10 12.50 -0.28
N ILE A 123 2.21 12.32 -1.60
CA ILE A 123 3.43 11.83 -2.25
C ILE A 123 4.59 12.78 -1.97
N HIS A 124 4.39 14.09 -2.15
CA HIS A 124 5.42 15.09 -1.90
C HIS A 124 5.91 15.08 -0.44
N ILE A 125 4.97 15.05 0.52
CA ILE A 125 5.28 14.97 1.95
C ILE A 125 6.04 13.67 2.27
N PHE A 126 5.59 12.54 1.74
CA PHE A 126 6.23 11.24 1.94
C PHE A 126 7.65 11.21 1.38
N LEU A 127 7.86 11.66 0.14
CA LEU A 127 9.18 11.75 -0.47
C LEU A 127 10.09 12.69 0.32
N GLY A 128 9.57 13.82 0.80
CA GLY A 128 10.31 14.75 1.65
C GLY A 128 10.72 14.14 2.99
N VAL A 129 9.94 13.23 3.58
CA VAL A 129 10.32 12.47 4.78
C VAL A 129 11.34 11.40 4.44
N LEU A 130 11.12 10.63 3.37
CA LEU A 130 12.02 9.56 2.94
C LEU A 130 13.43 10.11 2.63
N ILE A 131 13.51 11.22 1.90
CA ILE A 131 14.78 11.90 1.61
C ILE A 131 15.48 12.31 2.91
N ARG A 132 14.77 12.88 3.88
CA ARG A 132 15.37 13.25 5.18
C ARG A 132 15.90 12.04 5.94
N CYS A 133 15.20 10.91 5.89
CA CYS A 133 15.66 9.66 6.51
C CYS A 133 16.91 9.07 5.83
N CYS A 134 17.10 9.36 4.54
CA CYS A 134 18.23 8.87 3.75
C CYS A 134 19.43 9.82 3.69
N ARG A 135 19.42 10.95 4.40
CA ARG A 135 20.55 11.91 4.41
C ARG A 135 21.69 11.42 5.29
N ASN A 136 22.91 11.82 4.92
CA ASN A 136 24.10 11.54 5.73
C ASN A 136 24.15 12.52 6.91
N PRO A 137 24.22 12.05 8.18
CA PRO A 137 24.30 12.95 9.35
C PRO A 137 25.59 13.77 9.38
N SER A 138 26.61 13.35 8.62
CA SER A 138 27.93 13.97 8.50
C SER A 138 28.04 15.04 7.41
N SER A 139 26.96 15.39 6.70
CA SER A 139 26.96 16.59 5.87
C SER A 139 26.98 17.82 6.79
N SER A 140 28.15 18.40 6.98
CA SER A 140 28.34 19.63 7.74
C SER A 140 27.41 20.74 7.21
N PRO A 141 26.84 21.59 8.07
CA PRO A 141 26.03 22.73 7.65
C PRO A 141 26.83 23.83 6.94
N GLU A 142 28.13 23.63 6.68
CA GLU A 142 29.04 24.70 6.24
C GLU A 142 29.10 24.90 4.71
N PHE A 143 28.46 24.04 3.91
CA PHE A 143 28.36 24.21 2.46
C PHE A 143 26.92 24.15 1.96
N PHE A 144 26.01 24.88 2.63
CA PHE A 144 24.72 25.21 2.02
C PHE A 144 24.92 26.23 0.88
N SER A 145 25.45 25.76 -0.25
CA SER A 145 25.14 26.42 -1.50
C SER A 145 23.63 26.22 -1.75
N PRO A 146 22.85 27.29 -2.01
CA PRO A 146 21.42 27.18 -2.33
C PRO A 146 21.16 26.37 -3.61
N PHE A 147 22.21 25.96 -4.34
CA PHE A 147 22.18 25.15 -5.54
C PHE A 147 22.60 23.68 -5.34
N SER A 148 23.03 23.30 -4.13
CA SER A 148 23.44 21.91 -3.85
C SER A 148 22.23 21.04 -3.51
N LEU A 149 21.97 20.05 -4.38
CA LEU A 149 20.98 19.01 -4.13
C LEU A 149 21.29 18.30 -2.79
N PRO A 150 20.26 17.93 -1.99
CA PRO A 150 20.48 17.17 -0.77
C PRO A 150 21.22 15.85 -1.09
N SER A 151 22.41 15.66 -0.53
CA SER A 151 23.18 14.44 -0.73
C SER A 151 22.48 13.26 -0.05
N VAL A 152 21.94 12.34 -0.85
CA VAL A 152 21.35 11.08 -0.37
C VAL A 152 22.46 10.06 -0.14
N ASN A 153 22.44 9.39 1.01
CA ASN A 153 23.38 8.31 1.30
C ASN A 153 23.09 7.11 0.35
N PRO A 154 24.08 6.60 -0.40
CA PRO A 154 23.89 5.48 -1.32
C PRO A 154 23.42 4.19 -0.62
N GLU A 155 23.85 3.93 0.62
CA GLU A 155 23.39 2.77 1.39
C GLU A 155 21.92 2.90 1.78
N ALA A 156 21.48 4.11 2.12
CA ALA A 156 20.08 4.36 2.42
C ALA A 156 19.21 4.25 1.15
N ALA A 157 19.69 4.75 0.01
CA ALA A 157 19.03 4.55 -1.28
C ALA A 157 18.93 3.06 -1.66
N LYS A 158 20.00 2.28 -1.43
CA LYS A 158 19.99 0.82 -1.60
C LYS A 158 18.96 0.15 -0.68
N ALA A 159 18.81 0.63 0.56
CA ALA A 159 17.79 0.13 1.48
C ALA A 159 16.35 0.44 1.00
N VAL A 160 16.12 1.63 0.43
CA VAL A 160 14.82 1.96 -0.22
C VAL A 160 14.56 0.97 -1.36
N ALA A 161 15.53 0.78 -2.26
CA ALA A 161 15.38 -0.10 -3.41
C ALA A 161 15.08 -1.55 -2.98
N ALA A 162 15.82 -2.07 -1.99
CA ALA A 162 15.57 -3.40 -1.43
C ALA A 162 14.16 -3.50 -0.84
N ALA A 163 13.71 -2.51 -0.07
CA ALA A 163 12.36 -2.51 0.51
C ALA A 163 11.25 -2.50 -0.55
N VAL A 164 11.46 -1.79 -1.67
CA VAL A 164 10.53 -1.79 -2.81
C VAL A 164 10.48 -3.16 -3.47
N VAL A 165 11.64 -3.77 -3.76
CA VAL A 165 11.71 -5.11 -4.37
C VAL A 165 11.05 -6.15 -3.46
N GLU A 166 11.36 -6.15 -2.17
CA GLU A 166 10.75 -7.04 -1.17
C GLU A 166 9.22 -6.86 -1.08
N SER A 167 8.72 -5.64 -1.30
CA SER A 167 7.28 -5.35 -1.25
C SER A 167 6.54 -5.71 -2.54
N VAL A 168 7.18 -5.58 -3.70
CA VAL A 168 6.55 -5.75 -5.02
C VAL A 168 6.74 -7.17 -5.57
N CYS A 169 7.91 -7.75 -5.38
CA CYS A 169 8.34 -9.02 -5.96
C CYS A 169 9.33 -9.73 -5.01
N PRO A 170 8.85 -10.28 -3.88
CA PRO A 170 9.72 -10.91 -2.88
C PRO A 170 10.50 -12.10 -3.46
N GLU A 171 9.97 -12.80 -4.45
CA GLU A 171 10.64 -13.90 -5.16
C GLU A 171 11.89 -13.47 -5.94
N ALA A 172 12.03 -12.18 -6.27
CA ALA A 172 13.22 -11.62 -6.89
C ALA A 172 14.17 -10.98 -5.89
N SER A 173 13.85 -11.00 -4.59
CA SER A 173 14.75 -10.47 -3.56
C SER A 173 16.01 -11.33 -3.45
N GLY A 174 17.18 -10.73 -3.71
CA GLY A 174 18.45 -11.45 -3.76
C GLY A 174 18.71 -12.17 -5.09
N ALA A 175 17.95 -11.86 -6.14
CA ALA A 175 18.26 -12.33 -7.49
C ALA A 175 19.60 -11.78 -8.01
N GLU A 176 20.17 -12.46 -9.00
CA GLU A 176 21.38 -12.03 -9.66
C GLU A 176 21.20 -10.67 -10.35
N LEU A 177 22.24 -9.84 -10.29
CA LEU A 177 22.27 -8.55 -10.97
C LEU A 177 22.56 -8.69 -12.48
N ILE A 178 22.97 -9.87 -12.92
CA ILE A 178 23.29 -10.15 -14.32
C ILE A 178 21.96 -10.28 -15.06
N TRP A 179 21.78 -9.47 -16.11
CA TRP A 179 20.57 -9.54 -16.90
C TRP A 179 20.54 -10.85 -17.71
N PRO A 180 19.46 -11.63 -17.62
CA PRO A 180 19.37 -12.90 -18.33
C PRO A 180 19.22 -12.72 -19.85
N PRO A 181 19.52 -13.74 -20.66
CA PRO A 181 19.19 -13.75 -22.08
C PRO A 181 17.66 -13.69 -22.30
N GLU A 182 17.25 -13.24 -23.48
CA GLU A 182 15.85 -12.98 -23.81
C GLU A 182 14.96 -14.22 -23.65
N GLU A 183 15.47 -15.41 -23.96
CA GLU A 183 14.72 -16.67 -23.88
C GLU A 183 14.24 -16.98 -22.45
N GLN A 184 14.99 -16.56 -21.42
CA GLN A 184 14.63 -16.81 -20.02
C GLN A 184 13.44 -15.96 -19.57
N SER A 185 13.16 -14.83 -20.22
CA SER A 185 11.97 -14.01 -19.91
C SER A 185 10.65 -14.77 -20.11
N ARG A 186 10.63 -15.75 -21.02
CA ARG A 186 9.46 -16.62 -21.27
C ARG A 186 9.11 -17.49 -20.06
N GLY A 187 10.09 -17.78 -19.21
CA GLY A 187 9.90 -18.54 -17.97
C GLY A 187 9.34 -17.72 -16.81
N THR A 188 9.38 -16.38 -16.88
CA THR A 188 8.99 -15.49 -15.78
C THR A 188 7.76 -14.62 -16.07
N VAL A 189 7.03 -14.91 -17.15
CA VAL A 189 5.90 -14.08 -17.63
C VAL A 189 4.87 -13.80 -16.52
N GLU A 190 4.49 -14.80 -15.73
CA GLU A 190 3.51 -14.60 -14.64
C GLU A 190 4.04 -13.63 -13.56
N ARG A 191 5.31 -13.74 -13.20
CA ARG A 191 5.99 -12.81 -12.28
C ARG A 191 5.99 -11.41 -12.86
N ASP A 192 6.38 -11.25 -14.12
CA ASP A 192 6.47 -9.96 -14.79
C ASP A 192 5.10 -9.29 -14.94
N LEU A 193 4.04 -10.08 -15.22
CA LEU A 193 2.66 -9.59 -15.25
C LEU A 193 2.17 -9.14 -13.86
N ARG A 194 2.53 -9.86 -12.78
CA ARG A 194 2.22 -9.44 -11.41
C ARG A 194 2.90 -8.13 -11.05
N ILE A 195 4.17 -7.98 -11.39
CA ILE A 195 4.90 -6.71 -11.22
C ILE A 195 4.21 -5.60 -12.02
N CYS A 196 3.91 -5.83 -13.31
CA CYS A 196 3.21 -4.86 -14.14
C CYS A 196 1.87 -4.42 -13.55
N ARG A 197 1.09 -5.35 -12.98
CA ARG A 197 -0.18 -5.03 -12.31
C ARG A 197 -0.01 -4.21 -11.03
N ARG A 198 1.11 -4.35 -10.32
CA ARG A 198 1.41 -3.54 -9.13
C ARG A 198 1.81 -2.10 -9.47
N PHE A 199 2.36 -1.88 -10.66
CA PHE A 199 2.79 -0.55 -11.14
C PHE A 199 1.75 0.18 -12.01
N ARG A 200 0.62 -0.47 -12.34
CA ARG A 200 -0.50 0.13 -13.08
C ARG A 200 -1.62 0.53 -12.12
#